data_AF-A0A7V5RQL1-F1
#
_entry.id   AF-A0A7V5RQL1-F1
#
_cell.length_a   1.000
_cell.length_b   1.000
_cell.length_c   1.000
_cell.angle_alpha   90.00
_cell.angle_beta   90.00
_cell.angle_gamma   90.00
#
_symmetry.space_group_name_H-M   'P 1'
#
loop_
_entity.id
_entity.type
_entity.pdbx_description
1 polymer ?
#
loop_
_entity_poly.entity_id
_entity_poly.type
_entity_poly.pdbx_seq_one_letter_code
_entity_poly.pdbx_strand_id
1 'polypeptide(L)'
;MNRLHFILFMIFAGVLLLQAQESIDKLNGDMFYHRRGLHNGNQIRTSFGNDGQIGLRGARGSSRDIPGEWPVNSGHVYLTKIVLLPMAEVRDASGNIQHIVSESHGTNTTWEFLTSIGDLDVDGRWRTITPLPGFINQTLMTLPADSASPAMSDLRQTWPMFWPDKMKDPVDPGWPGEWNGYFGKGQIKADQESYWVADDYQNDEFNYFPDENNLSRRGMGIRIFYRGLQWANPMVEDVMFIIYDIENVVTKSLDKVNFAMLPDIDAGPVIGEWDFNPDKNSFEKEEDWFYIYDENWVNAGVGAFFTPIAYCAYALYETPGNEFDGIDNDQDGDAGKTAGSTGEGIYITDALFQRGPLGVTDTIIIVDYNTYKRSKNTLEGLKAGNPELFSGDTLVIDFIGRPQKFWPGKELDEIPFNNIDDNLNGLIDENNGTEVEDGSFSYIYEGNLAIDYFSGAGQNNPMIDESRKDGIDNDKDWTFLDDSGV
;
A
#
# COMPACT_ATOMS: atom_id res chain seq x y z
N MET A 1 -47.39 25.08 1.24
CA MET A 1 -46.95 23.68 1.05
C MET A 1 -48.06 22.76 1.52
N ASN A 2 -48.60 21.89 0.66
CA ASN A 2 -49.65 20.94 1.06
C ASN A 2 -49.10 19.97 2.12
N ARG A 3 -49.90 19.60 3.13
CA ARG A 3 -49.49 18.69 4.23
C ARG A 3 -48.83 17.39 3.72
N LEU A 4 -49.31 16.88 2.58
CA LEU A 4 -48.72 15.70 1.92
C LEU A 4 -47.29 15.94 1.41
N HIS A 5 -46.98 17.13 0.89
CA HIS A 5 -45.64 17.49 0.41
C HIS A 5 -44.66 17.69 1.56
N PHE A 6 -45.13 18.21 2.71
CA PHE A 6 -44.32 18.32 3.92
C PHE A 6 -44.01 16.95 4.53
N ILE A 7 -44.98 16.03 4.54
CA ILE A 7 -44.78 14.65 5.01
C ILE A 7 -43.84 13.88 4.08
N LEU A 8 -44.01 13.99 2.76
CA LEU A 8 -43.10 13.38 1.78
C LEU A 8 -41.68 13.96 1.89
N PHE A 9 -41.54 15.27 2.11
CA PHE A 9 -40.24 15.90 2.37
C PHE A 9 -39.60 15.38 3.67
N MET A 10 -40.37 15.23 4.76
CA MET A 10 -39.88 14.69 6.02
C MET A 10 -39.49 13.21 5.92
N ILE A 11 -40.23 12.40 5.16
CA ILE A 11 -39.89 10.99 4.90
C ILE A 11 -38.63 10.92 4.04
N PHE A 12 -38.53 11.74 2.98
CA PHE A 12 -37.35 11.78 2.11
C PHE A 12 -36.11 12.26 2.88
N ALA A 13 -36.24 13.31 3.71
CA ALA A 13 -35.18 13.77 4.59
C ALA A 13 -34.81 12.72 5.67
N GLY A 14 -35.79 12.01 6.22
CA GLY A 14 -35.57 10.93 7.18
C GLY A 14 -34.87 9.70 6.58
N VAL A 15 -35.19 9.34 5.34
CA VAL A 15 -34.52 8.25 4.60
C VAL A 15 -33.09 8.63 4.24
N LEU A 16 -32.84 9.89 3.83
CA LEU A 16 -31.49 10.42 3.59
C LEU A 16 -30.65 10.43 4.88
N LEU A 17 -31.24 10.79 6.03
CA LEU A 17 -30.57 10.74 7.33
C LEU A 17 -30.23 9.32 7.77
N LEU A 18 -31.08 8.33 7.47
CA LEU A 18 -30.82 6.92 7.78
C LEU A 18 -29.74 6.29 6.87
N GLN A 19 -29.69 6.67 5.59
CA GLN A 19 -28.61 6.25 4.69
C GLN A 19 -27.27 6.95 5.00
N ALA A 20 -27.32 8.17 5.56
CA ALA A 20 -26.14 8.92 5.99
C ALA A 20 -25.56 8.45 7.35
N GLN A 21 -26.14 7.41 7.96
CA GLN A 21 -25.74 6.85 9.24
C GLN A 21 -25.30 5.38 9.13
N GLU A 22 -24.99 4.92 7.93
CA GLU A 22 -24.44 3.59 7.73
C GLU A 22 -22.95 3.57 8.12
N SER A 23 -22.57 2.54 8.90
CA SER A 23 -21.16 2.24 9.15
C SER A 23 -20.44 2.08 7.82
N ILE A 24 -19.18 2.52 7.74
CA ILE A 24 -18.31 2.33 6.57
C ILE A 24 -18.31 0.87 6.06
N ASP A 25 -18.52 -0.10 6.96
CA ASP A 25 -18.60 -1.55 6.69
C ASP A 25 -19.70 -1.94 5.69
N LYS A 26 -20.71 -1.08 5.46
CA LYS A 26 -21.80 -1.32 4.50
C LYS A 26 -21.62 -0.59 3.17
N LEU A 27 -20.62 0.28 3.09
CA LEU A 27 -20.35 1.09 1.91
C LEU A 27 -19.42 0.32 0.97
N ASN A 28 -19.68 0.44 -0.32
CA ASN A 28 -18.95 -0.23 -1.39
C ASN A 28 -18.54 0.81 -2.43
N GLY A 29 -17.34 0.65 -3.00
CA GLY A 29 -16.84 1.50 -4.07
C GLY A 29 -17.74 1.49 -5.30
N ASP A 30 -17.89 2.68 -5.91
CA ASP A 30 -18.57 2.84 -7.19
C ASP A 30 -18.01 4.02 -7.97
N MET A 31 -17.75 3.81 -9.28
CA MET A 31 -17.23 4.83 -10.19
C MET A 31 -18.12 6.09 -10.26
N PHE A 32 -19.40 6.00 -9.92
CA PHE A 32 -20.29 7.15 -9.82
C PHE A 32 -19.75 8.24 -8.87
N TYR A 33 -19.03 7.84 -7.81
CA TYR A 33 -18.44 8.75 -6.84
C TYR A 33 -17.06 9.28 -7.25
N HIS A 34 -16.56 8.91 -8.43
CA HIS A 34 -15.27 9.38 -8.92
C HIS A 34 -15.22 10.90 -9.10
N ARG A 35 -14.19 11.53 -8.56
CA ARG A 35 -13.94 12.97 -8.58
C ARG A 35 -12.46 13.25 -8.72
N ARG A 36 -12.14 14.37 -9.38
CA ARG A 36 -10.78 14.85 -9.59
C ARG A 36 -10.49 16.04 -8.68
N GLY A 37 -9.40 15.96 -7.93
CA GLY A 37 -8.88 17.05 -7.12
C GLY A 37 -7.60 17.64 -7.69
N LEU A 38 -7.12 18.69 -7.02
CA LEU A 38 -5.86 19.36 -7.32
C LEU A 38 -5.08 19.51 -6.03
N HIS A 39 -3.85 19.00 -6.03
CA HIS A 39 -2.85 19.37 -5.04
C HIS A 39 -2.05 20.56 -5.57
N ASN A 40 -1.98 21.65 -4.81
CA ASN A 40 -1.29 22.90 -5.14
C ASN A 40 -1.01 23.77 -3.90
N GLY A 41 -0.90 23.14 -2.73
CA GLY A 41 -0.62 23.79 -1.45
C GLY A 41 0.83 24.24 -1.28
N ASN A 42 1.77 23.77 -2.10
CA ASN A 42 3.19 24.15 -2.06
C ASN A 42 3.82 24.29 -3.47
N GLN A 43 5.14 24.09 -3.62
CA GLN A 43 5.82 24.22 -4.92
C GLN A 43 5.46 23.10 -5.90
N ILE A 44 4.83 22.02 -5.45
CA ILE A 44 4.33 20.97 -6.32
C ILE A 44 2.85 21.23 -6.62
N ARG A 45 2.48 21.21 -7.90
CA ARG A 45 1.07 21.07 -8.31
C ARG A 45 0.82 19.83 -9.13
N THR A 46 -0.24 19.08 -8.83
CA THR A 46 -0.63 17.88 -9.58
C THR A 46 -2.11 17.57 -9.41
N SER A 47 -2.76 17.06 -10.46
CA SER A 47 -4.13 16.53 -10.36
C SER A 47 -4.13 15.16 -9.69
N PHE A 48 -5.25 14.76 -9.11
CA PHE A 48 -5.44 13.41 -8.59
C PHE A 48 -6.90 12.95 -8.70
N GLY A 49 -7.12 11.64 -8.72
CA GLY A 49 -8.44 11.02 -8.65
C GLY A 49 -8.64 10.31 -7.31
N ASN A 50 -9.87 10.32 -6.79
CA ASN A 50 -10.25 9.62 -5.55
C ASN A 50 -10.39 8.08 -5.67
N ASP A 51 -9.79 7.50 -6.69
CA ASP A 51 -9.54 6.09 -6.90
C ASP A 51 -8.03 5.77 -6.80
N GLY A 52 -7.21 6.76 -6.41
CA GLY A 52 -5.81 6.58 -6.06
C GLY A 52 -4.79 7.07 -7.10
N GLN A 53 -5.20 7.40 -8.32
CA GLN A 53 -4.26 7.90 -9.32
C GLN A 53 -3.86 9.36 -9.05
N ILE A 54 -2.55 9.64 -9.15
CA ILE A 54 -2.01 11.00 -9.12
C ILE A 54 -1.45 11.32 -10.50
N GLY A 55 -1.56 12.56 -10.95
CA GLY A 55 -1.11 13.04 -12.25
C GLY A 55 -2.15 12.89 -13.36
N LEU A 56 -1.66 12.64 -14.58
CA LEU A 56 -2.45 12.73 -15.81
C LEU A 56 -3.37 11.54 -16.03
N ARG A 57 -4.63 11.82 -16.42
CA ARG A 57 -5.63 10.84 -16.88
C ARG A 57 -6.00 11.00 -18.35
N GLY A 58 -5.54 12.06 -18.98
CA GLY A 58 -5.67 12.34 -20.41
C GLY A 58 -4.31 12.42 -21.07
N ALA A 59 -4.29 12.65 -22.38
CA ALA A 59 -3.03 12.93 -23.08
C ALA A 59 -2.35 14.19 -22.48
N ARG A 60 -1.01 14.19 -22.45
CA ARG A 60 -0.21 15.38 -22.07
C ARG A 60 -0.65 16.59 -22.90
N GLY A 61 -0.85 17.72 -22.23
CA GLY A 61 -1.37 18.95 -22.84
C GLY A 61 -2.90 19.02 -22.96
N SER A 62 -3.63 17.99 -22.49
CA SER A 62 -5.06 18.17 -22.24
C SER A 62 -5.25 19.19 -21.12
N SER A 63 -6.17 20.15 -21.30
CA SER A 63 -6.43 21.20 -20.29
C SER A 63 -7.13 20.69 -19.04
N ARG A 64 -7.28 19.37 -18.91
CA ARG A 64 -8.12 18.72 -17.90
C ARG A 64 -7.31 18.35 -16.65
N ASP A 65 -6.11 17.81 -16.86
CA ASP A 65 -5.28 17.27 -15.80
C ASP A 65 -3.92 18.01 -15.80
N ILE A 66 -3.45 18.34 -14.61
CA ILE A 66 -2.13 18.93 -14.38
C ILE A 66 -1.19 17.76 -14.02
N PRO A 67 -0.10 17.54 -14.78
CA PRO A 67 0.95 16.61 -14.35
C PRO A 67 1.61 17.15 -13.07
N GLY A 68 2.48 16.40 -12.42
CA GLY A 68 3.27 16.98 -11.34
C GLY A 68 4.25 18.00 -11.88
N GLU A 69 3.90 19.26 -11.69
CA GLU A 69 4.73 20.40 -12.05
C GLU A 69 5.44 20.94 -10.83
N TRP A 70 6.72 21.22 -11.03
CA TRP A 70 7.57 21.82 -10.03
C TRP A 70 8.63 22.73 -10.68
N PRO A 71 8.98 23.87 -10.07
CA PRO A 71 8.18 24.60 -9.11
C PRO A 71 6.84 25.04 -9.73
N VAL A 72 5.87 25.40 -8.89
CA VAL A 72 4.55 25.79 -9.37
C VAL A 72 4.63 26.99 -10.33
N ASN A 73 3.95 26.89 -11.48
CA ASN A 73 3.99 27.86 -12.58
C ASN A 73 5.31 27.94 -13.36
N SER A 74 6.24 27.01 -13.15
CA SER A 74 7.43 26.89 -13.98
C SER A 74 7.10 26.39 -15.39
N GLY A 75 6.03 25.61 -15.54
CA GLY A 75 5.71 24.87 -16.75
C GLY A 75 6.54 23.60 -16.95
N HIS A 76 7.32 23.17 -15.96
CA HIS A 76 8.17 21.98 -16.02
C HIS A 76 7.55 20.80 -15.28
N VAL A 77 7.53 19.64 -15.94
CA VAL A 77 6.94 18.40 -15.45
C VAL A 77 8.01 17.53 -14.80
N TYR A 78 7.73 17.04 -13.61
CA TYR A 78 8.56 16.06 -12.92
C TYR A 78 7.83 14.74 -12.65
N LEU A 79 6.51 14.72 -12.83
CA LEU A 79 5.67 13.56 -12.65
C LEU A 79 4.58 13.52 -13.72
N THR A 80 4.50 12.44 -14.47
CA THR A 80 3.36 12.15 -15.36
C THR A 80 2.21 11.53 -14.57
N LYS A 81 2.44 10.43 -13.86
CA LYS A 81 1.42 9.76 -13.03
C LYS A 81 2.00 8.88 -11.95
N ILE A 82 1.25 8.64 -10.88
CA ILE A 82 1.52 7.61 -9.87
C ILE A 82 0.30 6.71 -9.77
N VAL A 83 0.53 5.39 -9.78
CA VAL A 83 -0.51 4.38 -9.60
C VAL A 83 -0.13 3.45 -8.46
N LEU A 84 -1.10 3.22 -7.56
CA LEU A 84 -1.02 2.22 -6.50
C LEU A 84 -1.40 0.84 -7.06
N LEU A 85 -0.63 -0.19 -6.72
CA LEU A 85 -0.84 -1.56 -7.18
C LEU A 85 -0.77 -2.54 -5.99
N PRO A 86 -1.79 -2.58 -5.11
CA PRO A 86 -1.98 -3.73 -4.23
C PRO A 86 -2.25 -5.00 -5.05
N MET A 87 -1.58 -6.08 -4.66
CA MET A 87 -1.60 -7.35 -5.37
C MET A 87 -1.72 -8.50 -4.37
N ALA A 88 -2.46 -9.55 -4.73
CA ALA A 88 -2.54 -10.75 -3.91
C ALA A 88 -2.60 -12.02 -4.75
N GLU A 89 -1.98 -13.08 -4.23
CA GLU A 89 -2.16 -14.43 -4.75
C GLU A 89 -3.30 -15.12 -3.98
N VAL A 90 -4.33 -15.55 -4.70
CA VAL A 90 -5.51 -16.18 -4.10
C VAL A 90 -5.85 -17.49 -4.80
N ARG A 91 -6.53 -18.39 -4.08
CA ARG A 91 -7.15 -19.56 -4.68
C ARG A 91 -8.62 -19.27 -4.97
N ASP A 92 -8.99 -19.31 -6.25
CA ASP A 92 -10.34 -19.06 -6.70
C ASP A 92 -11.31 -20.22 -6.35
N ALA A 93 -12.61 -20.01 -6.56
CA ALA A 93 -13.63 -21.02 -6.26
C ALA A 93 -13.55 -22.26 -7.17
N SER A 94 -12.77 -22.21 -8.26
CA SER A 94 -12.47 -23.34 -9.14
C SER A 94 -11.22 -24.11 -8.69
N GLY A 95 -10.51 -23.61 -7.67
CA GLY A 95 -9.27 -24.19 -7.15
C GLY A 95 -8.00 -23.70 -7.84
N ASN A 96 -8.11 -22.79 -8.81
CA ASN A 96 -6.95 -22.23 -9.52
C ASN A 96 -6.29 -21.13 -8.68
N ILE A 97 -4.97 -20.96 -8.88
CA ILE A 97 -4.25 -19.82 -8.35
C ILE A 97 -4.48 -18.63 -9.28
N GLN A 98 -4.81 -17.48 -8.70
CA GLN A 98 -4.99 -16.20 -9.38
C GLN A 98 -4.08 -15.15 -8.74
N HIS A 99 -3.57 -14.24 -9.54
CA HIS A 99 -2.81 -13.07 -9.09
C HIS A 99 -3.66 -11.84 -9.37
N ILE A 100 -4.38 -11.37 -8.35
CA ILE A 100 -5.25 -10.21 -8.49
C ILE A 100 -4.39 -8.97 -8.29
N VAL A 101 -4.46 -8.04 -9.24
CA VAL A 101 -3.97 -6.67 -9.09
C VAL A 101 -5.20 -5.77 -8.97
N SER A 102 -5.13 -4.74 -8.14
CA SER A 102 -6.17 -3.70 -8.13
C SER A 102 -5.53 -2.34 -8.28
N GLU A 103 -5.96 -1.62 -9.30
CA GLU A 103 -5.38 -0.36 -9.72
C GLU A 103 -6.46 0.71 -9.95
N SER A 104 -6.04 1.94 -10.22
CA SER A 104 -6.93 3.02 -10.67
C SER A 104 -7.45 2.80 -12.10
N HIS A 105 -8.55 3.43 -12.52
CA HIS A 105 -9.05 3.30 -13.91
C HIS A 105 -8.13 3.81 -15.02
N GLY A 106 -7.08 4.55 -14.66
CA GLY A 106 -5.98 4.84 -15.56
C GLY A 106 -6.22 6.04 -16.49
N THR A 107 -5.48 6.03 -17.59
CA THR A 107 -5.40 7.08 -18.59
C THR A 107 -6.01 6.62 -19.90
N ASN A 108 -7.12 7.25 -20.29
CA ASN A 108 -7.80 6.97 -21.54
C ASN A 108 -7.55 8.10 -22.54
N THR A 109 -6.92 7.77 -23.67
CA THR A 109 -6.64 8.74 -24.74
C THR A 109 -7.15 8.22 -26.09
N THR A 110 -7.23 9.13 -27.08
CA THR A 110 -7.54 8.76 -28.46
C THR A 110 -6.41 8.02 -29.16
N TRP A 111 -5.22 7.94 -28.55
CA TRP A 111 -4.02 7.31 -29.10
C TRP A 111 -3.77 6.01 -28.32
N GLU A 112 -4.04 4.87 -28.96
CA GLU A 112 -3.98 3.54 -28.33
C GLU A 112 -2.66 3.27 -27.59
N PHE A 113 -1.52 3.71 -28.13
CA PHE A 113 -0.20 3.53 -27.51
C PHE A 113 0.07 4.43 -26.29
N LEU A 114 -0.79 5.42 -26.03
CA LEU A 114 -0.75 6.28 -24.83
C LEU A 114 -1.86 5.94 -23.83
N THR A 115 -2.73 5.01 -24.18
CA THR A 115 -3.82 4.56 -23.32
C THR A 115 -3.29 3.49 -22.37
N SER A 116 -3.52 3.70 -21.07
CA SER A 116 -3.19 2.78 -20.00
C SER A 116 -4.38 2.75 -19.05
N ILE A 117 -5.40 1.96 -19.39
CA ILE A 117 -6.65 1.85 -18.65
C ILE A 117 -6.65 0.58 -17.80
N GLY A 118 -7.31 0.65 -16.65
CA GLY A 118 -7.62 -0.55 -15.86
C GLY A 118 -8.66 -1.43 -16.54
N ASP A 119 -8.95 -2.57 -15.93
CA ASP A 119 -9.82 -3.57 -16.55
C ASP A 119 -11.30 -3.17 -16.60
N LEU A 120 -11.96 -3.59 -17.67
CA LEU A 120 -13.37 -3.35 -17.94
C LEU A 120 -14.12 -4.67 -18.09
N ASP A 121 -15.34 -4.70 -17.58
CA ASP A 121 -16.30 -5.75 -17.88
C ASP A 121 -16.92 -5.56 -19.28
N VAL A 122 -17.65 -6.56 -19.77
CA VAL A 122 -18.27 -6.58 -21.11
C VAL A 122 -19.27 -5.45 -21.34
N ASP A 123 -19.81 -4.88 -20.27
CA ASP A 123 -20.74 -3.75 -20.28
C ASP A 123 -20.05 -2.39 -20.09
N GLY A 124 -18.72 -2.38 -19.94
CA GLY A 124 -17.91 -1.19 -19.71
C GLY A 124 -17.87 -0.72 -18.26
N ARG A 125 -18.31 -1.54 -17.29
CA ARG A 125 -18.08 -1.29 -15.87
C ARG A 125 -16.61 -1.54 -15.52
N TRP A 126 -16.05 -0.66 -14.69
CA TRP A 126 -14.67 -0.78 -14.23
C TRP A 126 -14.51 -1.92 -13.22
N ARG A 127 -13.41 -2.67 -13.36
CA ARG A 127 -12.94 -3.70 -12.43
C ARG A 127 -11.74 -3.20 -11.61
N THR A 128 -11.79 -1.92 -11.27
CA THR A 128 -10.67 -1.18 -10.69
C THR A 128 -11.00 -0.78 -9.25
N ILE A 129 -10.05 -0.15 -8.57
CA ILE A 129 -10.33 0.59 -7.33
C ILE A 129 -11.36 1.68 -7.66
N THR A 130 -12.37 1.81 -6.82
CA THR A 130 -13.44 2.80 -6.97
C THR A 130 -13.77 3.48 -5.64
N PRO A 131 -14.11 4.79 -5.65
CA PRO A 131 -14.30 5.54 -4.42
C PRO A 131 -15.55 5.10 -3.66
N LEU A 132 -15.46 5.08 -2.32
CA LEU A 132 -16.60 4.85 -1.46
C LEU A 132 -17.54 6.07 -1.45
N PRO A 133 -18.87 5.85 -1.40
CA PRO A 133 -19.82 6.90 -1.08
C PRO A 133 -19.55 7.54 0.28
N GLY A 134 -20.01 8.78 0.45
CA GLY A 134 -20.04 9.43 1.77
C GLY A 134 -18.74 10.13 2.18
N PHE A 135 -17.66 10.05 1.40
CA PHE A 135 -16.40 10.78 1.63
C PHE A 135 -16.30 12.10 0.86
N ILE A 136 -17.38 12.50 0.19
CA ILE A 136 -17.50 13.77 -0.53
C ILE A 136 -18.85 14.38 -0.20
N ASN A 137 -18.93 15.70 -0.19
CA ASN A 137 -20.19 16.41 -0.15
C ASN A 137 -21.13 15.95 -1.27
N GLN A 138 -22.21 15.25 -0.89
CA GLN A 138 -23.18 14.69 -1.82
C GLN A 138 -23.85 15.74 -2.72
N THR A 139 -23.93 17.01 -2.27
CA THR A 139 -24.50 18.07 -3.13
C THR A 139 -23.64 18.34 -4.36
N LEU A 140 -22.35 17.99 -4.33
CA LEU A 140 -21.45 18.11 -5.46
C LEU A 140 -21.62 16.95 -6.46
N MET A 141 -22.40 15.91 -6.12
CA MET A 141 -22.62 14.77 -7.02
C MET A 141 -23.46 15.11 -8.25
N THR A 142 -24.17 16.24 -8.24
CA THR A 142 -24.90 16.75 -9.40
C THR A 142 -24.00 17.44 -10.42
N LEU A 143 -22.75 17.74 -10.07
CA LEU A 143 -21.77 18.35 -10.97
C LEU A 143 -21.04 17.26 -11.77
N PRO A 144 -20.52 17.59 -12.96
CA PRO A 144 -19.59 16.71 -13.67
C PRO A 144 -18.44 16.26 -12.76
N ALA A 145 -17.95 15.02 -12.94
CA ALA A 145 -16.88 14.44 -12.11
C ALA A 145 -15.62 15.32 -12.02
N ASP A 146 -15.34 16.04 -13.10
CA ASP A 146 -14.18 16.93 -13.27
C ASP A 146 -14.39 18.34 -12.69
N SER A 147 -15.57 18.63 -12.14
CA SER A 147 -15.97 19.96 -11.65
C SER A 147 -16.17 20.00 -10.13
N ALA A 148 -15.86 18.91 -9.43
CA ALA A 148 -15.93 18.82 -7.99
C ALA A 148 -14.72 18.04 -7.48
N SER A 149 -14.04 18.60 -6.49
CA SER A 149 -12.90 17.94 -5.83
C SER A 149 -13.41 16.87 -4.86
N PRO A 150 -12.61 15.79 -4.65
CA PRO A 150 -12.62 15.04 -3.39
C PRO A 150 -12.48 15.95 -2.17
N ALA A 151 -12.67 15.41 -0.97
CA ALA A 151 -12.61 16.22 0.24
C ALA A 151 -11.19 16.78 0.45
N MET A 152 -11.10 18.11 0.61
CA MET A 152 -9.85 18.84 0.88
C MET A 152 -10.00 19.71 2.12
N SER A 153 -8.98 19.76 2.98
CA SER A 153 -8.97 20.54 4.23
C SER A 153 -9.21 22.05 4.01
N ASP A 154 -8.69 22.60 2.91
CA ASP A 154 -8.82 24.01 2.54
C ASP A 154 -10.15 24.33 1.82
N LEU A 155 -10.90 23.31 1.41
CA LEU A 155 -12.18 23.46 0.69
C LEU A 155 -13.34 22.85 1.48
N ARG A 156 -13.76 23.51 2.56
CA ARG A 156 -14.85 23.03 3.45
C ARG A 156 -16.13 22.60 2.74
N GLN A 157 -16.45 23.21 1.59
CA GLN A 157 -17.62 22.83 0.77
C GLN A 157 -17.54 21.42 0.18
N THR A 158 -16.36 20.79 0.18
CA THR A 158 -16.13 19.42 -0.33
C THR A 158 -16.38 18.35 0.73
N TRP A 159 -16.48 18.72 2.01
CA TRP A 159 -16.63 17.77 3.11
C TRP A 159 -18.03 17.15 3.12
N PRO A 160 -18.15 15.85 3.40
CA PRO A 160 -19.45 15.25 3.63
C PRO A 160 -20.11 15.82 4.89
N MET A 161 -21.41 15.57 5.04
CA MET A 161 -22.14 16.00 6.24
C MET A 161 -21.64 15.27 7.51
N PHE A 162 -21.25 14.01 7.33
CA PHE A 162 -20.66 13.13 8.34
C PHE A 162 -19.62 12.25 7.65
N TRP A 163 -18.55 11.91 8.37
CA TRP A 163 -17.48 11.01 7.92
C TRP A 163 -17.84 9.56 8.26
N PRO A 164 -18.04 8.67 7.27
CA PRO A 164 -18.49 7.30 7.52
C PRO A 164 -17.57 6.48 8.43
N ASP A 165 -16.26 6.70 8.33
CA ASP A 165 -15.21 6.05 9.13
C ASP A 165 -15.18 6.54 10.59
N LYS A 166 -15.82 7.67 10.90
CA LYS A 166 -15.89 8.24 12.26
C LYS A 166 -17.25 8.03 12.93
N MET A 167 -18.15 7.25 12.33
CA MET A 167 -19.49 6.97 12.89
C MET A 167 -19.47 6.21 14.22
N LYS A 168 -18.35 5.54 14.54
CA LYS A 168 -18.14 4.83 15.82
C LYS A 168 -17.58 5.73 16.93
N ASP A 169 -17.28 7.00 16.66
CA ASP A 169 -16.83 7.95 17.69
C ASP A 169 -17.87 8.06 18.82
N PRO A 170 -17.49 7.87 20.10
CA PRO A 170 -18.45 7.80 21.21
C PRO A 170 -19.03 9.17 21.62
N VAL A 171 -18.39 10.28 21.24
CA VAL A 171 -18.74 11.64 21.67
C VAL A 171 -19.40 12.43 20.54
N ASP A 172 -18.89 12.32 19.31
CA ASP A 172 -19.41 13.03 18.15
C ASP A 172 -19.40 12.15 16.88
N PRO A 173 -20.32 11.16 16.79
CA PRO A 173 -20.39 10.23 15.66
C PRO A 173 -20.36 10.92 14.30
N GLY A 174 -19.36 10.57 13.49
CA GLY A 174 -19.19 11.05 12.12
C GLY A 174 -18.59 12.45 12.02
N TRP A 175 -18.11 13.04 13.13
CA TRP A 175 -17.44 14.35 13.17
C TRP A 175 -18.13 15.43 12.29
N PRO A 176 -19.43 15.69 12.49
CA PRO A 176 -20.20 16.61 11.65
C PRO A 176 -19.60 18.01 11.56
N GLY A 177 -19.31 18.45 10.34
CA GLY A 177 -18.84 19.81 10.05
C GLY A 177 -17.40 20.09 10.45
N GLU A 178 -16.67 19.09 10.94
CA GLU A 178 -15.25 19.10 11.30
C GLU A 178 -14.43 18.37 10.23
N TRP A 179 -13.15 18.72 10.08
CA TRP A 179 -12.25 18.02 9.16
C TRP A 179 -11.86 16.65 9.72
N ASN A 180 -11.86 15.61 8.87
CA ASN A 180 -11.26 14.32 9.20
C ASN A 180 -9.74 14.40 8.95
N GLY A 181 -9.07 15.15 9.82
CA GLY A 181 -7.63 15.39 9.73
C GLY A 181 -6.81 14.20 10.20
N TYR A 182 -5.68 13.97 9.54
CA TYR A 182 -4.68 12.98 9.94
C TYR A 182 -4.27 13.17 11.41
N PHE A 183 -4.06 14.43 11.82
CA PHE A 183 -3.69 14.82 13.19
C PHE A 183 -4.90 14.90 14.15
N GLY A 184 -6.00 14.26 13.80
CA GLY A 184 -7.23 14.21 14.59
C GLY A 184 -8.31 15.21 14.18
N LYS A 185 -9.43 15.14 14.92
CA LYS A 185 -10.67 15.84 14.61
C LYS A 185 -10.51 17.35 14.52
N GLY A 186 -10.90 17.92 13.38
CA GLY A 186 -10.85 19.35 13.11
C GLY A 186 -9.43 19.92 13.05
N GLN A 187 -8.38 19.09 13.11
CA GLN A 187 -7.00 19.53 13.03
C GLN A 187 -6.58 19.64 11.56
N ILE A 188 -6.33 20.88 11.12
CA ILE A 188 -5.75 21.17 9.80
C ILE A 188 -4.33 21.66 10.07
N LYS A 189 -3.34 20.77 9.87
CA LYS A 189 -1.91 21.07 10.10
C LYS A 189 -1.11 21.24 8.81
N ALA A 190 -1.49 20.51 7.76
CA ALA A 190 -1.00 20.76 6.41
C ALA A 190 -1.72 21.97 5.82
N ASP A 191 -1.01 22.74 5.00
CA ASP A 191 -1.61 23.84 4.23
C ASP A 191 -2.65 23.30 3.23
N GLN A 192 -2.44 22.07 2.78
CA GLN A 192 -3.45 21.30 2.05
C GLN A 192 -3.38 19.82 2.43
N GLU A 193 -4.55 19.25 2.73
CA GLU A 193 -4.73 17.82 3.00
C GLU A 193 -5.93 17.32 2.20
N SER A 194 -5.77 16.21 1.48
CA SER A 194 -6.86 15.49 0.84
C SER A 194 -7.21 14.24 1.65
N TYR A 195 -8.48 13.81 1.61
CA TYR A 195 -8.89 12.56 2.23
C TYR A 195 -10.03 11.90 1.45
N TRP A 196 -9.89 10.61 1.17
CA TRP A 196 -10.94 9.78 0.62
C TRP A 196 -10.69 8.30 0.95
N VAL A 197 -11.69 7.47 0.68
CA VAL A 197 -11.61 6.01 0.83
C VAL A 197 -12.09 5.37 -0.46
N ALA A 198 -11.43 4.30 -0.88
CA ALA A 198 -11.79 3.52 -2.06
C ALA A 198 -11.65 2.01 -1.77
N ASP A 199 -12.28 1.17 -2.58
CA ASP A 199 -12.14 -0.29 -2.53
C ASP A 199 -12.21 -0.91 -3.92
N ASP A 200 -11.91 -2.21 -3.98
CA ASP A 200 -11.94 -3.04 -5.18
C ASP A 200 -13.25 -3.86 -5.32
N TYR A 201 -14.32 -3.43 -4.65
CA TYR A 201 -15.55 -4.22 -4.48
C TYR A 201 -16.15 -4.74 -5.80
N GLN A 202 -16.00 -3.97 -6.88
CA GLN A 202 -16.58 -4.27 -8.19
C GLN A 202 -15.70 -5.15 -9.08
N ASN A 203 -14.46 -5.46 -8.68
CA ASN A 203 -13.50 -6.23 -9.48
C ASN A 203 -13.88 -7.72 -9.54
N ASP A 204 -14.76 -8.08 -10.47
CA ASP A 204 -15.22 -9.45 -10.66
C ASP A 204 -14.49 -10.24 -11.75
N GLU A 205 -13.28 -9.80 -12.13
CA GLU A 205 -12.45 -10.43 -13.16
C GLU A 205 -12.22 -11.92 -12.90
N PHE A 206 -11.96 -12.28 -11.64
CA PHE A 206 -11.62 -13.62 -11.22
C PHE A 206 -12.80 -14.32 -10.56
N ASN A 207 -12.90 -15.66 -10.64
CA ASN A 207 -13.91 -16.44 -9.92
C ASN A 207 -13.61 -16.56 -8.41
N TYR A 208 -13.28 -15.44 -7.77
CA TYR A 208 -12.90 -15.32 -6.38
C TYR A 208 -13.98 -14.56 -5.60
N PHE A 209 -14.25 -15.03 -4.38
CA PHE A 209 -15.25 -14.47 -3.48
C PHE A 209 -14.55 -14.22 -2.14
N PRO A 210 -14.08 -12.99 -1.88
CA PRO A 210 -13.27 -12.66 -0.70
C PRO A 210 -14.05 -12.72 0.61
N ASP A 211 -15.36 -12.47 0.58
CA ASP A 211 -16.21 -12.40 1.78
C ASP A 211 -17.25 -13.52 1.80
N GLU A 212 -17.19 -14.39 2.82
CA GLU A 212 -18.15 -15.47 3.05
C GLU A 212 -19.52 -14.96 3.50
N ASN A 213 -19.58 -13.76 4.08
CA ASN A 213 -20.81 -13.11 4.51
C ASN A 213 -21.44 -12.25 3.40
N ASN A 214 -20.68 -11.89 2.36
CA ASN A 214 -21.15 -11.10 1.22
C ASN A 214 -20.56 -11.59 -0.11
N LEU A 215 -21.25 -12.54 -0.74
CA LEU A 215 -20.86 -13.07 -2.06
C LEU A 215 -20.97 -12.07 -3.22
N SER A 216 -21.56 -10.88 -2.99
CA SER A 216 -21.56 -9.80 -3.99
C SER A 216 -20.28 -8.98 -3.95
N ARG A 217 -19.47 -9.07 -2.89
CA ARG A 217 -18.15 -8.46 -2.83
C ARG A 217 -17.17 -9.25 -3.68
N ARG A 218 -16.38 -8.52 -4.48
CA ARG A 218 -15.38 -9.05 -5.41
C ARG A 218 -14.03 -8.39 -5.12
N GLY A 219 -13.07 -8.53 -6.03
CA GLY A 219 -11.68 -8.13 -5.83
C GLY A 219 -10.98 -9.00 -4.78
N MET A 220 -9.84 -8.51 -4.30
CA MET A 220 -9.14 -9.03 -3.12
C MET A 220 -9.94 -8.80 -1.84
N GLY A 221 -10.84 -7.81 -1.81
CA GLY A 221 -11.60 -7.46 -0.62
C GLY A 221 -10.92 -6.43 0.26
N ILE A 222 -10.07 -5.60 -0.33
CA ILE A 222 -9.32 -4.55 0.38
C ILE A 222 -10.10 -3.24 0.41
N ARG A 223 -9.76 -2.39 1.37
CA ARG A 223 -10.18 -0.99 1.47
C ARG A 223 -8.95 -0.13 1.67
N ILE A 224 -8.90 1.00 0.99
CA ILE A 224 -7.74 1.88 1.00
C ILE A 224 -8.18 3.27 1.42
N PHE A 225 -7.56 3.77 2.47
CA PHE A 225 -7.69 5.14 2.95
C PHE A 225 -6.54 5.95 2.39
N TYR A 226 -6.86 7.05 1.72
CA TYR A 226 -5.88 7.86 1.01
C TYR A 226 -5.78 9.23 1.65
N ARG A 227 -4.54 9.71 1.81
CA ARG A 227 -4.24 11.11 2.13
C ARG A 227 -3.12 11.66 1.27
N GLY A 228 -3.25 12.92 0.87
CA GLY A 228 -2.17 13.71 0.30
C GLY A 228 -1.96 14.96 1.13
N LEU A 229 -0.72 15.23 1.55
CA LEU A 229 -0.38 16.35 2.43
C LEU A 229 0.68 17.24 1.77
N GLN A 230 0.47 18.56 1.84
CA GLN A 230 1.42 19.57 1.39
C GLN A 230 1.55 20.69 2.42
N TRP A 231 2.78 21.18 2.60
CA TRP A 231 3.11 22.32 3.45
C TRP A 231 3.84 23.39 2.65
N ALA A 232 3.41 24.64 2.77
CA ALA A 232 4.08 25.83 2.25
C ALA A 232 5.17 26.33 3.22
N ASN A 233 5.97 25.40 3.74
CA ASN A 233 7.09 25.68 4.63
C ASN A 233 8.40 25.47 3.85
N PRO A 234 9.35 26.43 3.85
CA PRO A 234 10.62 26.29 3.11
C PRO A 234 11.43 25.02 3.38
N MET A 235 11.18 24.32 4.49
CA MET A 235 11.83 23.04 4.79
C MET A 235 11.26 21.83 4.03
N VAL A 236 10.02 21.93 3.52
CA VAL A 236 9.25 20.82 2.92
C VAL A 236 8.35 21.27 1.75
N GLU A 237 8.53 22.49 1.24
CA GLU A 237 7.65 23.05 0.19
C GLU A 237 7.87 22.39 -1.18
N ASP A 238 8.94 21.61 -1.32
CA ASP A 238 9.29 20.81 -2.50
C ASP A 238 8.94 19.32 -2.33
N VAL A 239 8.13 18.96 -1.33
CA VAL A 239 7.73 17.58 -1.00
C VAL A 239 6.21 17.46 -0.94
N MET A 240 5.67 16.35 -1.44
CA MET A 240 4.28 15.96 -1.24
C MET A 240 4.27 14.59 -0.57
N PHE A 241 3.58 14.49 0.57
CA PHE A 241 3.43 13.21 1.27
C PHE A 241 2.14 12.55 0.82
N ILE A 242 2.20 11.26 0.56
CA ILE A 242 1.03 10.45 0.20
C ILE A 242 1.00 9.27 1.16
N ILE A 243 -0.12 9.11 1.86
CA ILE A 243 -0.29 8.07 2.88
C ILE A 243 -1.42 7.15 2.41
N TYR A 244 -1.18 5.85 2.52
CA TYR A 244 -2.12 4.80 2.19
C TYR A 244 -2.28 3.86 3.40
N ASP A 245 -3.48 3.77 3.95
CA ASP A 245 -3.82 2.68 4.89
C ASP A 245 -4.63 1.63 4.13
N ILE A 246 -4.12 0.40 4.07
CA ILE A 246 -4.76 -0.69 3.34
C ILE A 246 -5.26 -1.73 4.33
N GLU A 247 -6.58 -1.94 4.34
CA GLU A 247 -7.25 -2.87 5.24
C GLU A 247 -7.88 -4.01 4.46
N ASN A 248 -7.66 -5.25 4.91
CA ASN A 248 -8.51 -6.37 4.51
C ASN A 248 -9.83 -6.30 5.31
N VAL A 249 -10.93 -5.97 4.63
CA VAL A 249 -12.24 -5.78 5.25
C VAL A 249 -13.19 -6.96 5.02
N VAL A 250 -12.66 -8.12 4.65
CA VAL A 250 -13.42 -9.35 4.36
C VAL A 250 -13.02 -10.49 5.30
N THR A 251 -13.75 -11.62 5.20
CA THR A 251 -13.51 -12.78 6.07
C THR A 251 -12.32 -13.64 5.67
N LYS A 252 -11.85 -13.58 4.41
CA LYS A 252 -10.72 -14.37 3.96
C LYS A 252 -9.43 -13.60 4.09
N SER A 253 -8.45 -14.19 4.75
CA SER A 253 -7.08 -13.67 4.79
C SER A 253 -6.45 -13.71 3.40
N LEU A 254 -5.55 -12.76 3.16
CA LEU A 254 -4.67 -12.75 1.99
C LEU A 254 -3.28 -13.12 2.51
N ASP A 255 -2.86 -14.35 2.23
CA ASP A 255 -1.61 -14.88 2.80
C ASP A 255 -0.37 -14.44 2.02
N LYS A 256 -0.54 -14.02 0.76
CA LYS A 256 0.51 -13.48 -0.09
C LYS A 256 0.06 -12.18 -0.72
N VAL A 257 0.61 -11.09 -0.21
CA VAL A 257 0.28 -9.73 -0.64
C VAL A 257 1.56 -9.02 -1.00
N ASN A 258 1.52 -8.28 -2.11
CA ASN A 258 2.55 -7.33 -2.47
C ASN A 258 1.91 -5.96 -2.65
N PHE A 259 2.67 -4.94 -2.31
CA PHE A 259 2.33 -3.56 -2.58
C PHE A 259 3.37 -2.97 -3.49
N ALA A 260 2.93 -2.37 -4.59
CA ALA A 260 3.83 -1.62 -5.46
C ALA A 260 3.24 -0.26 -5.79
N MET A 261 4.14 0.66 -6.09
CA MET A 261 3.81 1.94 -6.68
C MET A 261 4.52 2.07 -8.00
N LEU A 262 3.79 2.53 -9.01
CA LEU A 262 4.31 2.80 -10.34
C LEU A 262 4.35 4.31 -10.56
N PRO A 263 5.49 4.97 -10.28
CA PRO A 263 5.71 6.35 -10.66
C PRO A 263 6.18 6.42 -12.12
N ASP A 264 5.40 7.11 -12.95
CA ASP A 264 5.79 7.58 -14.27
C ASP A 264 6.27 9.02 -14.09
N ILE A 265 7.59 9.18 -13.93
CA ILE A 265 8.25 10.44 -13.59
C ILE A 265 9.20 10.89 -14.70
N ASP A 266 9.47 12.19 -14.76
CA ASP A 266 10.20 12.85 -15.85
C ASP A 266 11.22 13.86 -15.29
N ALA A 267 12.27 14.20 -16.05
CA ALA A 267 13.26 15.20 -15.63
C ALA A 267 13.03 16.58 -16.28
N GLY A 268 11.94 17.26 -15.91
CA GLY A 268 11.71 18.65 -16.28
C GLY A 268 11.34 18.98 -17.74
N PRO A 269 10.73 18.09 -18.56
CA PRO A 269 10.19 18.52 -19.85
C PRO A 269 9.13 19.61 -19.67
N VAL A 270 9.00 20.48 -20.66
CA VAL A 270 7.96 21.51 -20.66
C VAL A 270 6.58 20.86 -20.84
N ILE A 271 5.57 21.35 -20.14
CA ILE A 271 4.18 20.87 -20.28
C ILE A 271 3.76 20.89 -21.76
N GLY A 272 3.40 19.71 -22.26
CA GLY A 272 2.98 19.51 -23.65
C GLY A 272 4.11 19.05 -24.59
N GLU A 273 5.34 18.91 -24.09
CA GLU A 273 6.48 18.37 -24.82
C GLU A 273 6.75 16.90 -24.48
N TRP A 274 7.48 16.25 -25.39
CA TRP A 274 7.76 14.81 -25.42
C TRP A 274 9.27 14.54 -25.52
N ASP A 275 10.12 15.46 -25.06
CA ASP A 275 11.55 15.22 -25.03
C ASP A 275 11.92 14.44 -23.78
N PHE A 276 12.44 13.24 -23.98
CA PHE A 276 12.68 12.20 -22.96
C PHE A 276 14.17 11.83 -22.87
N ASN A 277 15.05 12.63 -23.48
CA ASN A 277 16.43 12.25 -23.72
C ASN A 277 17.38 13.34 -23.19
N PRO A 278 18.30 13.04 -22.24
CA PRO A 278 18.73 11.74 -21.72
C PRO A 278 18.37 11.55 -20.23
N ASP A 279 17.10 11.42 -19.90
CA ASP A 279 16.68 11.15 -18.51
C ASP A 279 17.28 9.81 -18.05
N LYS A 280 17.98 9.83 -16.92
CA LYS A 280 18.53 8.67 -16.21
C LYS A 280 17.76 8.44 -14.93
N ASN A 281 17.75 7.20 -14.46
CA ASN A 281 17.22 6.83 -13.16
C ASN A 281 18.29 6.13 -12.31
N SER A 282 18.09 6.13 -11.00
CA SER A 282 18.89 5.37 -10.04
C SER A 282 18.04 5.09 -8.80
N PHE A 283 18.50 4.12 -8.02
CA PHE A 283 17.89 3.72 -6.76
C PHE A 283 18.98 3.70 -5.67
N GLU A 284 18.70 4.34 -4.54
CA GLU A 284 19.54 4.29 -3.34
C GLU A 284 18.89 3.35 -2.33
N LYS A 285 19.56 2.22 -2.02
CA LYS A 285 19.02 1.16 -1.17
C LYS A 285 18.98 1.55 0.30
N GLU A 286 19.94 2.36 0.77
CA GLU A 286 20.00 2.73 2.20
C GLU A 286 18.90 3.71 2.61
N GLU A 287 18.47 4.57 1.69
CA GLU A 287 17.45 5.60 1.94
C GLU A 287 16.08 5.23 1.32
N ASP A 288 15.99 4.12 0.59
CA ASP A 288 14.81 3.68 -0.18
C ASP A 288 14.30 4.72 -1.18
N TRP A 289 15.23 5.41 -1.87
CA TRP A 289 14.91 6.46 -2.83
C TRP A 289 15.12 6.00 -4.26
N PHE A 290 14.07 6.06 -5.07
CA PHE A 290 14.17 6.07 -6.52
C PHE A 290 14.21 7.51 -7.02
N TYR A 291 15.17 7.86 -7.88
CA TYR A 291 15.25 9.21 -8.42
C TYR A 291 15.61 9.24 -9.91
N ILE A 292 15.08 10.26 -10.58
CA ILE A 292 15.36 10.58 -11.98
C ILE A 292 16.09 11.92 -12.10
N TYR A 293 16.97 11.99 -13.10
CA TYR A 293 17.79 13.16 -13.39
C TYR A 293 18.20 13.25 -14.86
N ASP A 294 18.55 14.45 -15.29
CA ASP A 294 19.19 14.68 -16.59
C ASP A 294 20.71 14.67 -16.42
N GLU A 295 21.43 13.81 -17.16
CA GLU A 295 22.89 13.66 -17.04
C GLU A 295 23.67 14.95 -17.36
N ASN A 296 23.15 15.78 -18.27
CA ASN A 296 23.80 17.00 -18.72
C ASN A 296 23.23 18.26 -18.08
N TRP A 297 22.16 18.15 -17.27
CA TRP A 297 21.51 19.23 -16.53
C TRP A 297 20.94 20.35 -17.41
N VAL A 298 20.75 20.06 -18.70
CA VAL A 298 20.37 21.04 -19.72
C VAL A 298 19.18 20.51 -20.48
N ASN A 299 18.07 21.25 -20.40
CA ASN A 299 16.90 20.99 -21.21
C ASN A 299 17.26 21.28 -22.69
N ALA A 300 17.34 20.23 -23.51
CA ALA A 300 17.71 20.32 -24.92
C ALA A 300 16.49 20.65 -25.82
N GLY A 301 15.75 21.72 -25.53
CA GLY A 301 14.51 22.01 -26.25
C GLY A 301 13.95 23.43 -26.06
N VAL A 302 12.66 23.60 -26.38
CA VAL A 302 11.92 24.82 -26.06
C VAL A 302 11.73 24.83 -24.54
N GLY A 303 12.43 25.71 -23.83
CA GLY A 303 12.53 25.63 -22.36
C GLY A 303 13.96 25.64 -21.82
N ALA A 304 14.98 25.70 -22.69
CA ALA A 304 16.42 25.75 -22.37
C ALA A 304 16.88 26.86 -21.38
N PHE A 305 15.98 27.67 -20.84
CA PHE A 305 16.27 28.64 -19.76
C PHE A 305 16.10 28.07 -18.35
N PHE A 306 15.45 26.91 -18.22
CA PHE A 306 15.31 26.21 -16.94
C PHE A 306 16.47 25.22 -16.78
N THR A 307 17.56 25.75 -16.22
CA THR A 307 18.77 25.00 -15.90
C THR A 307 19.35 25.53 -14.58
N PRO A 308 19.85 24.65 -13.68
CA PRO A 308 19.88 23.19 -13.82
C PRO A 308 18.48 22.55 -13.71
N ILE A 309 18.30 21.41 -14.38
CA ILE A 309 17.16 20.52 -14.13
C ILE A 309 17.32 19.93 -12.73
N ALA A 310 16.24 19.82 -11.97
CA ALA A 310 16.29 19.22 -10.63
C ALA A 310 16.15 17.70 -10.69
N TYR A 311 16.48 17.05 -9.58
CA TYR A 311 16.09 15.66 -9.36
C TYR A 311 14.60 15.59 -9.04
N CYS A 312 13.93 14.55 -9.52
CA CYS A 312 12.67 14.08 -8.94
C CYS A 312 12.95 12.77 -8.22
N ALA A 313 12.66 12.72 -6.93
CA ALA A 313 12.80 11.52 -6.12
C ALA A 313 11.43 11.04 -5.64
N TYR A 314 11.30 9.73 -5.52
CA TYR A 314 10.21 9.04 -4.85
C TYR A 314 10.83 8.17 -3.76
N ALA A 315 10.31 8.30 -2.55
CA ALA A 315 10.81 7.61 -1.37
C ALA A 315 9.66 6.86 -0.70
N LEU A 316 9.89 5.62 -0.31
CA LEU A 316 8.97 4.83 0.49
C LEU A 316 9.51 4.77 1.91
N TYR A 317 8.94 5.57 2.81
CA TYR A 317 9.49 5.74 4.17
C TYR A 317 8.92 4.76 5.19
N GLU A 318 7.70 4.29 4.98
CA GLU A 318 7.01 3.45 5.94
C GLU A 318 6.26 2.35 5.21
N THR A 319 6.69 1.11 5.46
CA THR A 319 5.88 -0.07 5.25
C THR A 319 5.68 -0.76 6.59
N PRO A 320 4.56 -1.45 6.83
CA PRO A 320 4.54 -2.39 7.95
C PRO A 320 5.67 -3.42 7.73
N GLY A 321 6.51 -3.60 8.74
CA GLY A 321 7.33 -4.80 8.84
C GLY A 321 6.45 -6.05 8.78
N ASN A 322 7.06 -7.18 8.47
CA ASN A 322 6.39 -8.47 8.50
C ASN A 322 6.55 -9.07 9.89
N GLU A 323 5.50 -9.00 10.71
CA GLU A 323 5.49 -9.51 12.10
C GLU A 323 5.72 -11.03 12.25
N PHE A 324 6.00 -11.73 11.16
CA PHE A 324 6.01 -13.19 11.10
C PHE A 324 7.25 -13.81 10.47
N ASP A 325 8.17 -13.07 9.83
CA ASP A 325 9.28 -13.69 9.09
C ASP A 325 10.60 -13.80 9.88
N GLY A 326 10.71 -13.13 11.03
CA GLY A 326 11.91 -13.10 11.86
C GLY A 326 12.95 -12.08 11.41
N ILE A 327 12.60 -11.13 10.52
CA ILE A 327 13.51 -10.22 9.84
C ILE A 327 13.17 -8.77 10.20
N ASP A 328 14.20 -7.96 10.40
CA ASP A 328 14.12 -6.51 10.47
C ASP A 328 13.96 -5.95 9.05
N ASN A 329 12.73 -5.88 8.54
CA ASN A 329 12.48 -5.58 7.12
C ASN A 329 12.82 -4.13 6.74
N ASP A 330 12.66 -3.19 7.66
CA ASP A 330 12.94 -1.75 7.51
C ASP A 330 14.27 -1.31 8.15
N GLN A 331 15.04 -2.27 8.68
CA GLN A 331 16.43 -2.13 9.14
C GLN A 331 16.60 -1.14 10.29
N ASP A 332 15.59 -0.92 11.11
CA ASP A 332 15.62 0.09 12.16
C ASP A 332 16.01 -0.50 13.54
N GLY A 333 16.13 -1.83 13.62
CA GLY A 333 16.52 -2.58 14.81
C GLY A 333 18.00 -2.57 15.16
N ASP A 334 18.85 -2.01 14.30
CA ASP A 334 20.27 -1.78 14.55
C ASP A 334 20.50 -0.78 15.69
N ALA A 335 21.47 -1.09 16.56
CA ALA A 335 21.75 -0.30 17.76
C ALA A 335 21.94 1.20 17.45
N GLY A 336 21.04 2.03 17.97
CA GLY A 336 21.10 3.49 17.87
C GLY A 336 20.49 4.10 16.61
N LYS A 337 19.85 3.32 15.73
CA LYS A 337 19.02 3.86 14.63
C LYS A 337 17.71 4.46 15.14
N THR A 338 17.00 3.75 16.02
CA THR A 338 15.77 4.24 16.69
C THR A 338 15.87 4.07 18.20
N ALA A 339 14.95 4.66 18.98
CA ALA A 339 15.02 4.61 20.44
C ALA A 339 14.59 3.25 21.03
N GLY A 340 13.96 2.39 20.22
CA GLY A 340 13.65 0.99 20.54
C GLY A 340 14.78 0.01 20.22
N SER A 341 15.71 0.39 19.35
CA SER A 341 16.67 -0.53 18.75
C SER A 341 17.76 -1.01 19.72
N THR A 342 17.99 -2.32 19.71
CA THR A 342 18.98 -2.97 20.59
C THR A 342 20.24 -3.42 19.86
N GLY A 343 20.14 -3.62 18.54
CA GLY A 343 21.15 -4.30 17.72
C GLY A 343 21.36 -5.78 18.08
N GLU A 344 20.46 -6.37 18.88
CA GLU A 344 20.51 -7.81 19.18
C GLU A 344 19.92 -8.59 18.00
N GLY A 345 20.64 -9.63 17.55
CA GLY A 345 20.22 -10.47 16.44
C GLY A 345 21.42 -11.06 15.70
N ILE A 346 21.15 -11.64 14.53
CA ILE A 346 22.16 -12.01 13.53
C ILE A 346 21.95 -11.20 12.26
N TYR A 347 23.02 -10.97 11.50
CA TYR A 347 22.91 -10.36 10.18
C TYR A 347 22.68 -11.43 9.13
N ILE A 348 21.71 -11.19 8.24
CA ILE A 348 21.44 -12.09 7.12
C ILE A 348 22.62 -12.07 6.15
N THR A 349 23.09 -13.26 5.80
CA THR A 349 24.13 -13.51 4.80
C THR A 349 23.70 -14.68 3.93
N ASP A 350 24.28 -14.84 2.74
CA ASP A 350 23.99 -15.95 1.83
C ASP A 350 24.14 -17.35 2.46
N ALA A 351 24.97 -17.46 3.50
CA ALA A 351 25.15 -18.67 4.28
C ALA A 351 23.91 -19.10 5.08
N LEU A 352 22.93 -18.21 5.31
CA LEU A 352 21.65 -18.57 5.96
C LEU A 352 20.68 -19.25 5.00
N PHE A 353 20.82 -19.01 3.70
CA PHE A 353 19.88 -19.53 2.68
C PHE A 353 20.08 -21.03 2.41
N GLN A 354 21.22 -21.58 2.85
CA GLN A 354 21.59 -22.97 2.63
C GLN A 354 21.98 -23.63 3.94
N ARG A 355 21.45 -24.83 4.16
CA ARG A 355 21.76 -25.62 5.35
C ARG A 355 22.40 -26.97 5.02
N GLY A 356 22.12 -27.52 3.84
CA GLY A 356 22.63 -28.83 3.41
C GLY A 356 21.76 -30.01 3.87
N PRO A 357 22.29 -31.24 3.97
CA PRO A 357 21.48 -32.43 4.12
C PRO A 357 20.92 -32.58 5.54
N LEU A 358 19.60 -32.70 5.66
CA LEU A 358 18.89 -32.80 6.93
C LEU A 358 19.16 -34.12 7.68
N GLY A 359 19.82 -34.06 8.83
CA GLY A 359 20.01 -35.17 9.75
C GLY A 359 18.81 -35.39 10.70
N VAL A 360 18.61 -36.63 11.16
CA VAL A 360 17.52 -36.96 12.10
C VAL A 360 17.69 -36.33 13.49
N THR A 361 18.94 -36.06 13.89
CA THR A 361 19.31 -35.45 15.17
C THR A 361 19.59 -33.95 15.05
N ASP A 362 19.51 -33.39 13.85
CA ASP A 362 19.77 -31.98 13.65
C ASP A 362 18.70 -31.17 14.38
N THR A 363 19.15 -30.11 15.06
CA THR A 363 18.22 -29.19 15.70
C THR A 363 17.54 -28.37 14.62
N ILE A 364 16.23 -28.45 14.49
CA ILE A 364 15.42 -27.71 13.53
C ILE A 364 14.50 -26.74 14.26
N ILE A 365 14.11 -25.66 13.58
CA ILE A 365 13.05 -24.77 14.02
C ILE A 365 11.79 -25.12 13.21
N ILE A 366 10.66 -25.21 13.90
CA ILE A 366 9.36 -25.46 13.28
C ILE A 366 8.46 -24.27 13.57
N VAL A 367 7.92 -23.69 12.50
CA VAL A 367 6.88 -22.65 12.54
C VAL A 367 5.50 -23.30 12.52
N ASP A 368 4.65 -22.96 13.49
CA ASP A 368 3.21 -23.24 13.41
C ASP A 368 2.51 -22.10 12.67
N TYR A 369 2.22 -22.27 11.39
CA TYR A 369 1.61 -21.24 10.54
C TYR A 369 0.19 -20.80 10.94
N ASN A 370 -0.44 -21.44 11.92
CA ASN A 370 -1.70 -20.91 12.48
C ASN A 370 -1.46 -19.86 13.57
N THR A 371 -0.30 -19.89 14.21
CA THR A 371 0.03 -19.03 15.36
C THR A 371 1.35 -18.28 15.21
N TYR A 372 2.10 -18.57 14.15
CA TYR A 372 3.49 -18.16 13.87
C TYR A 372 4.49 -18.42 15.01
N LYS A 373 4.11 -19.28 15.96
CA LYS A 373 5.00 -19.69 17.05
C LYS A 373 6.05 -20.65 16.54
N ARG A 374 7.27 -20.44 17.01
CA ARG A 374 8.43 -21.26 16.67
C ARG A 374 8.80 -22.20 17.81
N SER A 375 9.18 -23.43 17.45
CA SER A 375 9.62 -24.43 18.40
C SER A 375 10.89 -25.12 17.94
N LYS A 376 11.78 -25.40 18.90
CA LYS A 376 13.05 -26.08 18.65
C LYS A 376 12.88 -27.58 18.84
N ASN A 377 13.24 -28.37 17.85
CA ASN A 377 13.12 -29.83 17.92
C ASN A 377 14.23 -30.53 17.14
N THR A 378 14.17 -31.86 17.06
CA THR A 378 14.85 -32.66 16.04
C THR A 378 13.80 -33.41 15.23
N LEU A 379 14.13 -33.92 14.03
CA LEU A 379 13.17 -34.76 13.29
C LEU A 379 12.71 -35.97 14.13
N GLU A 380 13.63 -36.63 14.82
CA GLU A 380 13.32 -37.78 15.67
C GLU A 380 12.42 -37.40 16.86
N GLY A 381 12.75 -36.29 17.54
CA GLY A 381 11.98 -35.78 18.67
C GLY A 381 10.57 -35.34 18.26
N LEU A 382 10.47 -34.63 17.13
CA LEU A 382 9.21 -34.14 16.60
C LEU A 382 8.34 -35.31 16.15
N LYS A 383 8.90 -36.33 15.51
CA LYS A 383 8.16 -37.53 15.13
C LYS A 383 7.64 -38.31 16.34
N ALA A 384 8.40 -38.34 17.43
CA ALA A 384 7.98 -39.00 18.66
C ALA A 384 6.87 -38.22 19.41
N GLY A 385 6.91 -36.88 19.37
CA GLY A 385 5.95 -36.01 20.05
C GLY A 385 4.70 -35.67 19.22
N ASN A 386 4.84 -35.56 17.90
CA ASN A 386 3.85 -35.10 16.93
C ASN A 386 3.85 -35.99 15.67
N PRO A 387 3.57 -37.29 15.81
CA PRO A 387 3.59 -38.24 14.67
C PRO A 387 2.59 -37.89 13.56
N GLU A 388 1.56 -37.10 13.85
CA GLU A 388 0.57 -36.60 12.89
C GLU A 388 1.15 -35.65 11.83
N LEU A 389 2.24 -34.96 12.13
CA LEU A 389 2.96 -34.11 11.17
C LEU A 389 3.78 -34.93 10.17
N PHE A 390 3.84 -36.26 10.34
CA PHE A 390 4.66 -37.14 9.52
C PHE A 390 3.82 -38.07 8.63
N SER A 391 4.22 -38.15 7.37
CA SER A 391 3.84 -39.24 6.47
C SER A 391 5.00 -40.23 6.35
N GLY A 392 5.05 -41.22 7.24
CA GLY A 392 6.18 -42.16 7.33
C GLY A 392 7.38 -41.52 8.03
N ASP A 393 8.50 -41.38 7.33
CA ASP A 393 9.72 -40.70 7.82
C ASP A 393 9.84 -39.26 7.30
N THR A 394 8.79 -38.74 6.66
CA THR A 394 8.77 -37.42 6.06
C THR A 394 7.88 -36.49 6.89
N LEU A 395 8.48 -35.44 7.44
CA LEU A 395 7.75 -34.31 8.01
C LEU A 395 7.04 -33.57 6.87
N VAL A 396 5.78 -33.23 7.06
CA VAL A 396 4.97 -32.46 6.12
C VAL A 396 4.48 -31.20 6.82
N ILE A 397 4.92 -30.06 6.32
CA ILE A 397 4.44 -28.74 6.75
C ILE A 397 3.54 -28.24 5.62
N ASP A 398 2.29 -27.90 5.92
CA ASP A 398 1.35 -27.37 4.94
C ASP A 398 0.98 -25.94 5.32
N PHE A 399 1.26 -25.02 4.41
CA PHE A 399 0.79 -23.65 4.46
C PHE A 399 0.00 -23.38 3.17
N ILE A 400 -1.19 -22.78 3.27
CA ILE A 400 -2.05 -22.40 2.14
C ILE A 400 -2.30 -23.52 1.09
N GLY A 401 -2.31 -24.79 1.54
CA GLY A 401 -2.49 -25.96 0.68
C GLY A 401 -1.26 -26.27 -0.18
N ARG A 402 -0.06 -25.89 0.27
CA ARG A 402 1.25 -26.15 -0.34
C ARG A 402 2.08 -26.98 0.62
N PRO A 403 1.89 -28.31 0.63
CA PRO A 403 2.63 -29.18 1.54
C PRO A 403 4.11 -29.26 1.14
N GLN A 404 4.98 -28.73 2.01
CA GLN A 404 6.42 -28.91 1.97
C GLN A 404 6.82 -30.17 2.73
N LYS A 405 7.82 -30.88 2.19
CA LYS A 405 8.22 -32.20 2.67
C LYS A 405 9.68 -32.21 3.07
N PHE A 406 9.98 -32.75 4.24
CA PHE A 406 11.32 -32.83 4.81
C PHE A 406 11.60 -34.27 5.24
N TRP A 407 12.68 -34.86 4.73
CA TRP A 407 13.08 -36.23 5.06
C TRP A 407 14.58 -36.30 5.35
N PRO A 408 15.05 -37.32 6.10
CA PRO A 408 16.48 -37.49 6.36
C PRO A 408 17.30 -37.54 5.06
N GLY A 409 18.32 -36.69 4.96
CA GLY A 409 19.19 -36.53 3.80
C GLY A 409 18.62 -35.63 2.70
N LYS A 410 17.48 -34.96 2.91
CA LYS A 410 17.01 -33.89 2.00
C LYS A 410 17.97 -32.70 2.11
N GLU A 411 18.47 -32.22 0.98
CA GLU A 411 19.16 -30.93 0.91
C GLU A 411 18.16 -29.81 1.19
N LEU A 412 18.48 -28.98 2.18
CA LEU A 412 17.68 -27.87 2.62
C LEU A 412 18.27 -26.56 2.11
N ASP A 413 17.52 -25.91 1.23
CA ASP A 413 17.80 -24.62 0.62
C ASP A 413 16.52 -23.80 0.67
N GLU A 414 16.67 -22.48 0.85
CA GLU A 414 15.57 -21.54 0.90
C GLU A 414 14.92 -21.34 -0.48
N ILE A 415 13.58 -21.45 -0.56
CA ILE A 415 12.84 -21.20 -1.80
C ILE A 415 12.11 -19.86 -1.66
N PRO A 416 12.57 -18.82 -2.38
CA PRO A 416 12.02 -17.48 -2.17
C PRO A 416 10.55 -17.36 -2.59
N PHE A 417 9.85 -16.42 -1.95
CA PHE A 417 8.46 -16.01 -2.21
C PHE A 417 7.43 -17.12 -1.98
N ASN A 418 7.73 -18.10 -1.12
CA ASN A 418 6.85 -19.21 -0.87
C ASN A 418 6.09 -19.10 0.47
N ASN A 419 6.51 -18.20 1.36
CA ASN A 419 6.02 -17.94 2.73
C ASN A 419 6.22 -19.11 3.69
N ILE A 420 7.25 -19.93 3.45
CA ILE A 420 7.59 -21.12 4.23
C ILE A 420 9.08 -21.09 4.58
N ASP A 421 9.43 -21.54 5.78
CA ASP A 421 10.81 -21.78 6.20
C ASP A 421 11.28 -23.11 5.57
N ASP A 422 11.94 -23.04 4.41
CA ASP A 422 12.33 -24.24 3.66
C ASP A 422 13.64 -24.86 4.16
N ASN A 423 14.40 -24.13 4.96
CA ASN A 423 15.67 -24.58 5.49
C ASN A 423 15.64 -24.89 7.01
N LEU A 424 14.48 -24.71 7.63
CA LEU A 424 14.15 -25.02 9.02
C LEU A 424 15.03 -24.25 10.04
N ASN A 425 15.38 -23.01 9.72
CA ASN A 425 16.14 -22.11 10.59
C ASN A 425 15.25 -21.13 11.40
N GLY A 426 13.96 -21.07 11.08
CA GLY A 426 12.95 -20.23 11.72
C GLY A 426 12.69 -18.90 11.03
N LEU A 427 13.48 -18.52 10.03
CA LEU A 427 13.23 -17.39 9.14
C LEU A 427 12.33 -17.83 7.98
N ILE A 428 11.63 -16.89 7.38
CA ILE A 428 10.72 -17.15 6.26
C ILE A 428 11.12 -16.25 5.09
N ASP A 429 11.34 -16.82 3.91
CA ASP A 429 11.64 -16.09 2.67
C ASP A 429 12.88 -15.17 2.76
N GLU A 430 13.92 -15.52 3.53
CA GLU A 430 15.12 -14.69 3.69
C GLU A 430 15.97 -14.57 2.42
N ASN A 431 15.76 -15.42 1.41
CA ASN A 431 16.50 -15.48 0.15
C ASN A 431 15.88 -14.60 -0.96
N ASN A 432 15.30 -13.47 -0.60
CA ASN A 432 14.64 -12.58 -1.56
C ASN A 432 15.68 -11.77 -2.35
N GLY A 433 15.66 -11.80 -3.69
CA GLY A 433 16.63 -11.08 -4.51
C GLY A 433 16.38 -11.14 -6.02
N THR A 434 17.24 -10.44 -6.78
CA THR A 434 17.20 -10.40 -8.25
C THR A 434 18.60 -10.34 -8.84
N GLU A 435 18.74 -10.80 -10.09
CA GLU A 435 19.92 -10.50 -10.90
C GLU A 435 19.89 -9.00 -11.26
N VAL A 436 21.02 -8.32 -11.06
CA VAL A 436 21.21 -6.91 -11.44
C VAL A 436 21.95 -6.82 -12.78
N GLU A 437 22.00 -5.64 -13.40
CA GLU A 437 22.47 -5.46 -14.79
C GLU A 437 23.89 -5.97 -15.09
N ASP A 438 24.76 -6.05 -14.08
CA ASP A 438 26.14 -6.54 -14.23
C ASP A 438 26.27 -8.07 -14.15
N GLY A 439 25.14 -8.79 -13.98
CA GLY A 439 25.06 -10.24 -13.85
C GLY A 439 25.36 -10.78 -12.45
N SER A 440 25.57 -9.91 -11.46
CA SER A 440 25.57 -10.30 -10.05
C SER A 440 24.15 -10.47 -9.52
N PHE A 441 24.00 -11.24 -8.44
CA PHE A 441 22.73 -11.39 -7.74
C PHE A 441 22.74 -10.50 -6.50
N SER A 442 21.70 -9.70 -6.33
CA SER A 442 21.52 -8.85 -5.15
C SER A 442 20.37 -9.40 -4.32
N TYR A 443 20.62 -9.62 -3.03
CA TYR A 443 19.60 -10.02 -2.08
C TYR A 443 19.07 -8.79 -1.33
N ILE A 444 17.75 -8.72 -1.20
CA ILE A 444 17.04 -7.61 -0.57
C ILE A 444 17.42 -7.56 0.92
N TYR A 445 17.35 -8.70 1.62
CA TYR A 445 17.54 -8.75 3.07
C TYR A 445 18.99 -9.03 3.50
N GLU A 446 19.93 -9.20 2.59
CA GLU A 446 21.34 -9.34 2.98
C GLU A 446 21.82 -8.07 3.70
N GLY A 447 22.34 -8.25 4.92
CA GLY A 447 22.72 -7.16 5.81
C GLY A 447 21.64 -6.74 6.82
N ASN A 448 20.39 -7.19 6.68
CA ASN A 448 19.35 -6.91 7.68
C ASN A 448 19.57 -7.74 8.95
N LEU A 449 19.12 -7.21 10.09
CA LEU A 449 19.03 -8.00 11.32
C LEU A 449 17.92 -9.05 11.22
N ALA A 450 18.10 -10.15 11.93
CA ALA A 450 17.12 -11.22 12.03
C ALA A 450 17.26 -11.95 13.37
N ILE A 451 16.19 -12.66 13.76
CA ILE A 451 16.19 -13.50 14.96
C ILE A 451 16.92 -14.80 14.68
N ASP A 452 17.92 -15.13 15.52
CA ASP A 452 18.49 -16.47 15.54
C ASP A 452 17.66 -17.36 16.48
N TYR A 453 16.71 -18.11 15.93
CA TYR A 453 15.87 -19.03 16.69
C TYR A 453 16.64 -20.21 17.32
N PHE A 454 17.89 -20.47 16.91
CA PHE A 454 18.75 -21.47 17.55
C PHE A 454 19.41 -20.97 18.83
N SER A 455 19.85 -19.72 18.89
CA SER A 455 20.45 -19.16 20.11
C SER A 455 19.45 -18.37 20.97
N GLY A 456 18.41 -17.83 20.36
CA GLY A 456 17.48 -16.87 20.94
C GLY A 456 17.92 -15.40 20.78
N ALA A 457 19.05 -15.14 20.11
CA ALA A 457 19.50 -13.77 19.88
C ALA A 457 18.50 -13.00 19.00
N GLY A 458 18.18 -11.77 19.41
CA GLY A 458 17.24 -10.90 18.70
C GLY A 458 15.79 -11.03 19.14
N GLN A 459 15.42 -12.07 19.90
CA GLN A 459 14.02 -12.25 20.38
C GLN A 459 13.55 -11.16 21.35
N ASN A 460 14.47 -10.39 21.92
CA ASN A 460 14.14 -9.25 22.79
C ASN A 460 14.32 -7.90 22.09
N ASN A 461 14.67 -7.90 20.80
CA ASN A 461 14.72 -6.69 20.01
C ASN A 461 13.29 -6.36 19.57
N PRO A 462 12.66 -5.29 20.09
CA PRO A 462 11.26 -4.98 19.77
C PRO A 462 11.10 -4.54 18.31
N MET A 463 12.21 -4.16 17.67
CA MET A 463 12.29 -3.67 16.30
C MET A 463 12.45 -4.78 15.25
N ILE A 464 12.40 -6.06 15.65
CA ILE A 464 12.34 -7.19 14.70
C ILE A 464 10.93 -7.77 14.78
N ASP A 465 10.33 -8.12 13.65
CA ASP A 465 8.93 -8.59 13.55
C ASP A 465 7.92 -7.58 14.13
N GLU A 466 8.09 -6.29 13.85
CA GLU A 466 7.22 -5.26 14.40
C GLU A 466 5.76 -5.40 13.96
N SER A 467 4.84 -5.44 14.93
CA SER A 467 3.40 -5.45 14.67
C SER A 467 2.82 -4.06 14.80
N ARG A 468 2.13 -3.57 13.76
CA ARG A 468 1.34 -2.33 13.86
C ARG A 468 0.03 -2.50 14.66
N LYS A 469 -0.28 -3.72 15.12
CA LYS A 469 -1.60 -4.07 15.71
C LYS A 469 -1.54 -4.46 17.17
N ASP A 470 -0.37 -4.55 17.77
CA ASP A 470 -0.21 -4.94 19.17
C ASP A 470 -0.48 -3.77 20.15
N GLY A 471 -0.53 -2.53 19.64
CA GLY A 471 -0.74 -1.33 20.42
C GLY A 471 0.50 -0.94 21.23
N ILE A 472 1.69 -1.37 20.80
CA ILE A 472 2.96 -1.12 21.47
C ILE A 472 3.77 -0.09 20.66
N ASP A 473 4.26 0.91 21.38
CA ASP A 473 5.19 1.92 20.91
C ASP A 473 6.63 1.38 21.04
N ASN A 474 7.07 0.61 20.04
CA ASN A 474 8.35 -0.11 20.07
C ASN A 474 9.56 0.84 20.07
N ASP A 475 9.50 1.90 19.27
CA ASP A 475 10.55 2.90 19.10
C ASP A 475 10.45 4.06 20.10
N LYS A 476 9.34 4.17 20.85
CA LYS A 476 9.07 5.18 21.88
C LYS A 476 8.85 6.58 21.32
N ASP A 477 8.33 6.67 20.10
CA ASP A 477 8.05 7.94 19.46
C ASP A 477 6.58 8.38 19.61
N TRP A 478 5.68 7.49 20.06
CA TRP A 478 4.27 7.82 20.22
C TRP A 478 4.08 8.97 21.22
N THR A 479 3.28 9.95 20.81
CA THR A 479 2.87 11.07 21.64
C THR A 479 1.36 11.10 21.80
N PHE A 480 0.87 11.74 22.87
CA PHE A 480 -0.58 11.99 23.06
C PHE A 480 -1.25 12.76 21.89
N LEU A 481 -0.47 13.30 20.94
CA LEU A 481 -0.93 14.06 19.79
C LEU A 481 -0.87 13.29 18.47
N ASP A 482 -0.11 12.19 18.38
CA ASP A 482 -0.03 11.32 17.20
C ASP A 482 -0.75 9.98 17.41
N ASP A 483 -1.62 9.89 18.42
CA ASP A 483 -2.51 8.75 18.70
C ASP A 483 -3.48 8.49 17.53
N SER A 484 -2.93 8.02 16.41
CA SER A 484 -3.59 7.27 15.37
C SER A 484 -3.29 5.81 15.66
N GLY A 485 -3.78 5.32 16.81
CA GLY A 485 -3.88 3.88 17.11
C GLY A 485 -4.82 3.13 16.16
N VAL A 486 -4.72 3.43 14.86
CA VAL A 486 -5.29 2.82 13.66
C VAL A 486 -4.45 3.28 12.47
#